data_AF-A0A174DGQ0-F1
#
_entry.id   AF-A0A174DGQ0-F1
#
_cell.length_a   1.000
_cell.length_b   1.000
_cell.length_c   1.000
_cell.angle_alpha   90.00
_cell.angle_beta   90.00
_cell.angle_gamma   90.00
#
_symmetry.space_group_name_H-M   'P 1'
#
loop_
_entity.id
_entity.type
_entity.pdbx_description
1 polymer ?
#
loop_
_entity_poly.entity_id
_entity_poly.type
_entity_poly.pdbx_seq_one_letter_code
_entity_poly.pdbx_strand_id
1 'polypeptide(L)'
;MDGLEKLYLLISTDGLNYLLPVSKIERILDGRTIPDGLPVADVSQMTGGSGCMGKSDRQYIILLKEEGGHRLLVEHISGMLEVDDEELIPLPDLVLCSGNRYLKAAYKLKNEEAVWAYALDPGILAKPEKSAEVKRGMKPGVPDRMPGSTYIRLEYGSRQLYADKQRVTAVISRPMIQRVPGAAEEILGIADYQGKIAVYYNPAKMSGTKQVGAESMEYTCGILLEQEDCMIGIPCADIGAQEEFLDDLMPVINGVGEKRCD
;
A
#
# COMPACT_ATOMS: atom_id res chain seq x y z
N MET A 1 -16.54 -30.32 4.28
CA MET A 1 -17.36 -29.31 3.57
C MET A 1 -16.42 -28.15 3.29
N ASP A 2 -15.35 -28.42 2.53
CA ASP A 2 -14.05 -27.73 2.69
C ASP A 2 -13.78 -26.66 1.62
N GLY A 3 -14.70 -26.48 0.67
CA GLY A 3 -14.57 -25.49 -0.41
C GLY A 3 -14.98 -24.07 -0.04
N LEU A 4 -15.71 -23.88 1.07
CA LEU A 4 -16.19 -22.54 1.47
C LEU A 4 -15.11 -21.69 2.16
N GLU A 5 -14.04 -22.31 2.66
CA GLU A 5 -12.94 -21.59 3.32
C GLU A 5 -12.01 -20.91 2.30
N LYS A 6 -11.99 -21.43 1.06
CA LYS A 6 -11.22 -20.89 -0.06
C LYS A 6 -12.00 -19.90 -0.92
N LEU A 7 -13.30 -19.73 -0.66
CA LEU A 7 -14.15 -18.84 -1.44
C LEU A 7 -14.15 -17.43 -0.84
N TYR A 8 -13.72 -16.47 -1.66
CA TYR A 8 -13.70 -15.05 -1.34
C TYR A 8 -14.63 -14.29 -2.27
N LEU A 9 -15.29 -13.27 -1.75
CA LEU A 9 -16.04 -12.29 -2.52
C LEU A 9 -15.08 -11.18 -2.94
N LEU A 10 -14.94 -10.96 -4.24
CA LEU A 10 -14.19 -9.85 -4.81
C LEU A 10 -15.06 -8.60 -4.85
N ILE A 11 -14.64 -7.59 -4.09
CA ILE A 11 -15.30 -6.29 -3.99
C ILE A 11 -14.35 -5.20 -4.46
N SER A 12 -14.90 -4.13 -5.02
CA SER A 12 -14.12 -2.98 -5.46
C SER A 12 -14.70 -1.71 -4.86
N THR A 13 -13.82 -0.89 -4.28
CA THR A 13 -14.17 0.39 -3.65
C THR A 13 -13.00 1.36 -3.84
N ASP A 14 -13.27 2.59 -4.26
CA ASP A 14 -12.28 3.67 -4.41
C ASP A 14 -11.11 3.27 -5.34
N GLY A 15 -11.43 2.53 -6.40
CA GLY A 15 -10.44 2.03 -7.37
C GLY A 15 -9.50 0.95 -6.85
N LEU A 16 -9.77 0.37 -5.67
CA LEU A 16 -9.05 -0.77 -5.12
C LEU A 16 -9.93 -2.02 -5.08
N ASN A 17 -9.27 -3.17 -5.08
CA ASN A 17 -9.90 -4.48 -4.97
C ASN A 17 -9.65 -5.09 -3.58
N TYR A 18 -10.66 -5.75 -3.05
CA TYR A 18 -10.59 -6.46 -1.77
C TYR A 18 -11.22 -7.84 -1.87
N LEU A 19 -10.74 -8.74 -1.04
CA LEU A 19 -11.25 -10.10 -0.89
C LEU A 19 -11.83 -10.26 0.50
N LEU A 20 -13.10 -10.66 0.57
CA LEU A 20 -13.78 -10.94 1.83
C LEU A 20 -14.19 -12.42 1.87
N PRO A 21 -13.77 -13.21 2.88
CA PRO A 21 -14.14 -14.61 2.97
C PRO A 21 -15.66 -14.80 3.00
N VAL A 22 -16.21 -15.63 2.10
CA VAL A 22 -17.66 -15.88 2.01
C VAL A 22 -18.19 -16.54 3.29
N SER A 23 -17.35 -17.32 3.98
CA SER A 23 -17.66 -17.91 5.28
C SER A 23 -18.09 -16.86 6.32
N LYS A 24 -17.53 -15.64 6.24
CA LYS A 24 -17.80 -14.52 7.14
C LYS A 24 -19.00 -13.65 6.73
N ILE A 25 -19.57 -13.88 5.54
CA ILE A 25 -20.70 -13.12 5.03
C ILE A 25 -22.01 -13.78 5.45
N GLU A 26 -22.92 -12.98 6.01
CA GLU A 26 -24.28 -13.39 6.34
C GLU A 26 -25.21 -13.13 5.17
N ARG A 27 -25.21 -11.90 4.65
CA ARG A 27 -26.13 -11.47 3.59
C ARG A 27 -25.60 -10.23 2.87
N ILE A 28 -26.01 -10.06 1.60
CA ILE A 28 -25.73 -8.87 0.80
C ILE A 28 -27.07 -8.15 0.55
N LEU A 29 -27.08 -6.83 0.74
CA LEU A 29 -28.23 -5.96 0.53
C LEU A 29 -27.89 -4.87 -0.48
N ASP A 30 -28.93 -4.32 -1.10
CA ASP A 30 -28.81 -3.09 -1.89
C ASP A 30 -28.54 -1.90 -0.95
N GLY A 31 -27.47 -1.17 -1.23
CA GLY A 31 -27.00 -0.03 -0.44
C GLY A 31 -27.91 1.20 -0.53
N ARG A 32 -28.90 1.22 -1.43
CA ARG A 32 -29.92 2.29 -1.52
C ARG A 32 -30.87 2.31 -0.33
N THR A 33 -30.98 1.20 0.38
CA THR A 33 -31.81 1.06 1.59
C THR A 33 -30.90 0.73 2.78
N ILE A 34 -30.29 1.77 3.35
CA ILE A 34 -29.52 1.63 4.60
C ILE A 34 -30.52 1.33 5.73
N PRO A 35 -30.49 0.15 6.37
CA PRO A 35 -31.41 -0.16 7.45
C PRO A 35 -31.01 0.64 8.70
N ASP A 36 -31.94 1.39 9.29
CA ASP A 36 -31.71 2.17 10.51
C ASP A 36 -31.22 1.28 11.67
N GLY A 37 -30.28 1.79 12.48
CA GLY A 37 -30.00 1.27 13.82
C GLY A 37 -28.71 0.47 14.04
N LEU A 38 -27.83 0.29 13.06
CA LEU A 38 -26.50 -0.32 13.26
C LEU A 38 -25.39 0.47 12.54
N PRO A 39 -24.18 0.55 13.13
CA PRO A 39 -23.05 1.24 12.50
C PRO A 39 -22.66 0.54 11.19
N VAL A 40 -22.62 1.32 10.11
CA VAL A 40 -22.11 0.89 8.81
C VAL A 40 -20.70 1.41 8.67
N ALA A 41 -19.73 0.50 8.52
CA ALA A 41 -18.36 0.85 8.22
C ALA A 41 -18.22 1.10 6.71
N ASP A 42 -17.89 2.34 6.36
CA ASP A 42 -17.61 2.72 4.99
C ASP A 42 -16.17 2.30 4.63
N VAL A 43 -16.04 1.31 3.74
CA VAL A 43 -14.74 0.78 3.33
C VAL A 43 -13.89 1.88 2.67
N SER A 44 -14.50 2.83 1.96
CA SER A 44 -13.77 3.95 1.36
C SER A 44 -13.09 4.81 2.44
N GLN A 45 -13.82 5.16 3.49
CA GLN A 45 -13.30 5.94 4.62
C GLN A 45 -12.22 5.18 5.39
N MET A 46 -12.40 3.88 5.57
CA MET A 46 -11.40 3.02 6.22
C MET A 46 -10.07 2.96 5.43
N THR A 47 -10.13 3.14 4.12
CA THR A 47 -8.98 3.00 3.22
C THR A 47 -8.24 4.30 2.94
N GLY A 48 -8.61 5.38 3.64
CA GLY A 48 -8.02 6.72 3.46
C GLY A 48 -8.47 7.40 2.16
N GLY A 49 -9.56 6.92 1.56
CA GLY A 49 -10.20 7.59 0.42
C GLY A 49 -10.77 8.95 0.83
N SER A 50 -11.04 9.81 -0.15
CA SER A 50 -11.56 11.18 0.04
C SER A 50 -12.92 11.25 0.78
N GLY A 51 -13.50 10.12 1.22
CA GLY A 51 -14.88 10.04 1.72
C GLY A 51 -15.92 10.37 0.65
N CYS A 52 -15.47 10.64 -0.58
CA CYS A 52 -16.31 10.90 -1.74
C CYS A 52 -16.61 9.56 -2.41
N MET A 53 -17.40 8.71 -1.74
CA MET A 53 -18.17 7.66 -2.42
C MET A 53 -18.91 8.36 -3.57
N GLY A 54 -18.36 8.23 -4.77
CA GLY A 54 -18.64 9.15 -5.86
C GLY A 54 -19.97 8.81 -6.50
N LYS A 55 -21.10 9.13 -5.86
CA LYS A 55 -22.48 8.96 -6.39
C LYS A 55 -22.61 7.73 -7.32
N SER A 56 -22.02 6.61 -6.93
CA SER A 56 -22.05 5.39 -7.72
C SER A 56 -23.47 4.86 -7.60
N ASP A 57 -24.17 4.74 -8.73
CA ASP A 57 -25.58 4.32 -8.78
C ASP A 57 -25.82 2.93 -8.19
N ARG A 58 -24.75 2.17 -7.92
CA ARG A 58 -24.77 0.84 -7.33
C ARG A 58 -23.87 0.87 -6.11
N GLN A 59 -24.45 0.59 -4.96
CA GLN A 59 -23.76 0.39 -3.70
C GLN A 59 -24.34 -0.87 -3.07
N TYR A 60 -23.52 -1.61 -2.33
CA TYR A 60 -23.95 -2.82 -1.65
C TYR A 60 -23.57 -2.75 -0.17
N ILE A 61 -24.45 -3.28 0.66
CA ILE A 61 -24.18 -3.45 2.09
C ILE A 61 -23.97 -4.95 2.34
N ILE A 62 -22.78 -5.29 2.83
CA ILE A 62 -22.44 -6.66 3.21
C ILE A 62 -22.60 -6.79 4.73
N LEU A 63 -23.50 -7.67 5.15
CA LEU A 63 -23.68 -8.06 6.55
C LEU A 63 -22.72 -9.19 6.88
N LEU A 64 -21.95 -9.02 7.96
CA LEU A 64 -20.99 -10.01 8.45
C LEU A 64 -21.61 -10.86 9.56
N LYS A 65 -21.28 -12.15 9.61
CA LYS A 65 -21.72 -13.11 10.66
C LYS A 65 -21.09 -12.88 12.04
N GLU A 66 -20.30 -11.82 12.21
CA GLU A 66 -19.56 -11.52 13.44
C GLU A 66 -20.47 -10.93 14.53
N GLU A 67 -20.16 -11.20 15.80
CA GLU A 67 -20.89 -10.63 16.93
C GLU A 67 -20.80 -9.09 16.88
N GLY A 68 -21.96 -8.42 16.78
CA GLY A 68 -22.05 -6.97 16.59
C GLY A 68 -22.67 -6.52 15.27
N GLY A 69 -22.95 -7.44 14.33
CA GLY A 69 -23.73 -7.13 13.13
C GLY A 69 -23.09 -6.08 12.24
N HIS A 70 -21.76 -6.15 12.10
CA HIS A 70 -20.97 -5.20 11.32
C HIS A 70 -21.41 -5.23 9.86
N ARG A 71 -21.55 -4.03 9.29
CA ARG A 71 -21.98 -3.83 7.91
C ARG A 71 -20.88 -3.11 7.15
N LEU A 72 -20.50 -3.65 6.00
CA LEU A 72 -19.54 -3.02 5.09
C LEU A 72 -20.29 -2.38 3.93
N LEU A 73 -20.09 -1.08 3.73
CA LEU A 73 -20.55 -0.40 2.52
C LEU A 73 -19.47 -0.49 1.44
N VAL A 74 -19.84 -1.02 0.27
CA VAL A 74 -18.93 -1.21 -0.88
C VAL A 74 -19.56 -0.66 -2.15
N GLU A 75 -18.74 -0.23 -3.10
CA GLU A 75 -19.21 0.31 -4.38
C GLU A 75 -19.63 -0.80 -5.34
N HIS A 76 -18.75 -1.79 -5.53
CA HIS A 76 -18.98 -2.84 -6.52
C HIS A 76 -18.67 -4.23 -5.94
N ILE A 77 -19.44 -5.21 -6.40
CA ILE A 77 -19.18 -6.63 -6.16
C ILE A 77 -18.95 -7.27 -7.52
N SER A 78 -17.73 -7.72 -7.76
CA SER A 78 -17.30 -8.25 -9.05
C SER A 78 -17.62 -9.74 -9.19
N GLY A 79 -17.66 -10.49 -8.08
CA GLY A 79 -18.03 -11.88 -8.07
C GLY A 79 -17.36 -12.67 -6.95
N MET A 80 -17.37 -13.99 -7.07
CA MET A 80 -16.67 -14.90 -6.16
C MET A 80 -15.41 -15.45 -6.84
N LEU A 81 -14.37 -15.63 -6.03
CA LEU A 81 -13.07 -16.16 -6.44
C LEU A 81 -12.65 -17.26 -5.47
N GLU A 82 -12.14 -18.36 -6.01
CA GLU A 82 -11.46 -19.38 -5.23
C GLU A 82 -9.98 -19.01 -5.11
N VAL A 83 -9.51 -18.86 -3.88
CA VAL A 83 -8.15 -18.44 -3.54
C VAL A 83 -7.56 -19.45 -2.57
N ASP A 84 -6.41 -20.01 -2.94
CA ASP A 84 -5.62 -20.85 -2.06
C ASP A 84 -4.80 -19.99 -1.10
N ASP A 85 -4.61 -20.47 0.14
CA ASP A 85 -3.82 -19.76 1.15
C ASP A 85 -2.35 -19.56 0.71
N GLU A 86 -1.82 -20.43 -0.16
CA GLU A 86 -0.48 -20.29 -0.74
C GLU A 86 -0.37 -19.13 -1.74
N GLU A 87 -1.48 -18.69 -2.34
CA GLU A 87 -1.54 -17.56 -3.25
C GLU A 87 -1.68 -16.21 -2.51
N LEU A 88 -1.98 -16.25 -1.21
CA LEU A 88 -2.05 -15.06 -0.36
C LEU A 88 -0.64 -14.66 0.07
N ILE A 89 -0.17 -13.52 -0.45
CA ILE A 89 1.14 -12.98 -0.11
C ILE A 89 0.98 -12.08 1.12
N PRO A 90 1.65 -12.40 2.25
CA PRO A 90 1.62 -11.54 3.43
C PRO A 90 2.13 -10.13 3.11
N LEU A 91 1.45 -9.12 3.65
CA LEU A 91 1.90 -7.74 3.52
C LEU A 91 3.14 -7.51 4.40
N PRO A 92 4.19 -6.84 3.91
CA PRO A 92 5.35 -6.50 4.73
C PRO A 92 4.98 -5.61 5.93
N ASP A 93 5.65 -5.80 7.07
CA ASP A 93 5.38 -5.00 8.28
C ASP A 93 5.53 -3.49 8.06
N LEU A 94 6.36 -3.08 7.10
CA LEU A 94 6.55 -1.67 6.71
C LEU A 94 5.28 -0.99 6.21
N VAL A 95 4.33 -1.73 5.63
CA VAL A 95 3.07 -1.17 5.13
C VAL A 95 1.94 -1.26 6.15
N LEU A 96 2.10 -2.08 7.19
CA LEU A 96 1.10 -2.31 8.22
C LEU A 96 1.18 -1.25 9.31
N CYS A 97 0.03 -0.70 9.69
CA CYS A 97 -0.11 0.34 10.70
C CYS A 97 -1.42 0.17 11.48
N SER A 98 -1.65 1.02 12.47
CA SER A 98 -2.92 1.00 13.22
C SER A 98 -4.16 1.26 12.35
N GLY A 99 -4.00 2.00 11.25
CA GLY A 99 -5.09 2.34 10.33
C GLY A 99 -5.49 1.24 9.36
N ASN A 100 -4.70 0.18 9.19
CA ASN A 100 -4.96 -0.88 8.21
C ASN A 100 -4.80 -2.30 8.74
N ARG A 101 -4.95 -2.50 10.05
CA ARG A 101 -4.86 -3.81 10.73
C ARG A 101 -5.85 -4.86 10.22
N TYR A 102 -6.89 -4.43 9.52
CA TYR A 102 -7.87 -5.31 8.89
C TYR A 102 -7.34 -5.95 7.59
N LEU A 103 -6.19 -5.52 7.07
CA LEU A 103 -5.54 -6.14 5.91
C LEU A 103 -4.69 -7.33 6.37
N LYS A 104 -5.03 -8.53 5.89
CA LYS A 104 -4.28 -9.76 6.20
C LYS A 104 -3.16 -10.03 5.20
N ALA A 105 -3.46 -9.91 3.92
CA ALA A 105 -2.58 -10.30 2.82
C ALA A 105 -2.99 -9.59 1.53
N ALA A 106 -2.13 -9.65 0.52
CA ALA A 106 -2.46 -9.28 -0.86
C ALA A 106 -2.55 -10.53 -1.74
N TYR A 107 -3.46 -10.50 -2.69
CA TYR A 107 -3.66 -11.53 -3.70
C TYR A 107 -3.48 -10.92 -5.09
N LYS A 108 -2.67 -11.55 -5.93
CA LYS A 108 -2.47 -11.08 -7.31
C LYS A 108 -3.60 -11.60 -8.20
N LEU A 109 -4.43 -10.71 -8.75
CA LEU A 109 -5.52 -11.12 -9.64
C LEU A 109 -4.95 -11.73 -10.92
N LYS A 110 -5.41 -12.93 -11.28
CA LYS A 110 -4.94 -13.68 -12.46
C LYS A 110 -5.33 -13.03 -13.80
N ASN A 111 -6.38 -12.21 -13.80
CA ASN A 111 -6.99 -11.67 -15.02
C ASN A 111 -6.48 -10.26 -15.37
N GLU A 112 -5.70 -9.62 -14.49
CA GLU A 112 -5.26 -8.23 -14.66
C GLU A 112 -3.76 -8.14 -14.34
N GLU A 113 -2.97 -7.55 -15.25
CA GLU A 113 -1.55 -7.36 -15.02
C GLU A 113 -1.34 -6.44 -13.80
N ALA A 114 -0.69 -6.99 -12.77
CA ALA A 114 -0.24 -6.29 -11.56
C ALA A 114 -1.33 -5.62 -10.70
N VAL A 115 -2.59 -6.07 -10.80
CA VAL A 115 -3.64 -5.63 -9.88
C VAL A 115 -3.72 -6.54 -8.66
N TRP A 116 -3.55 -5.96 -7.48
CA TRP A 116 -3.66 -6.65 -6.21
C TRP A 116 -5.05 -6.48 -5.62
N ALA A 117 -5.58 -7.56 -5.04
CA ALA A 117 -6.73 -7.52 -4.17
C ALA A 117 -6.29 -7.73 -2.72
N TYR A 118 -6.76 -6.89 -1.80
CA TYR A 118 -6.40 -7.01 -0.40
C TYR A 118 -7.37 -7.92 0.36
N ALA A 119 -6.85 -8.97 0.99
CA ALA A 119 -7.64 -9.86 1.83
C ALA A 119 -7.98 -9.17 3.16
N LEU A 120 -9.28 -9.04 3.43
CA LEU A 120 -9.83 -8.44 4.64
C LEU A 120 -10.00 -9.49 5.74
N ASP A 121 -9.59 -9.16 6.95
CA ASP A 121 -9.97 -9.88 8.16
C ASP A 121 -11.07 -9.11 8.92
N PRO A 122 -12.34 -9.53 8.78
CA PRO A 122 -13.46 -8.87 9.44
C PRO A 122 -13.44 -9.02 10.97
N GLY A 123 -12.73 -10.01 11.54
CA GLY A 123 -12.68 -10.22 12.98
C GLY A 123 -11.99 -9.09 13.74
N ILE A 124 -11.12 -8.34 13.07
CA ILE A 124 -10.35 -7.23 13.64
C ILE A 124 -11.14 -5.91 13.58
N LEU A 125 -12.14 -5.81 12.70
CA LEU A 125 -13.02 -4.63 12.60
C LEU A 125 -13.81 -4.37 13.89
N ALA A 126 -14.05 -5.40 14.70
CA ALA A 126 -14.88 -5.34 15.89
C ALA A 126 -14.18 -4.76 17.14
N LYS A 127 -12.85 -4.56 17.12
CA LYS A 127 -12.09 -4.14 18.30
C LYS A 127 -11.39 -2.80 18.09
N PRO A 128 -11.98 -1.68 18.55
CA PRO A 128 -11.23 -0.46 18.77
C PRO A 128 -10.36 -0.65 20.01
N GLU A 129 -9.18 -1.25 19.85
CA GLU A 129 -8.19 -1.18 20.93
C GLU A 129 -7.60 0.22 21.00
N LYS A 130 -7.57 0.75 22.22
CA LYS A 130 -6.90 2.00 22.57
C LYS A 130 -5.48 1.97 22.06
N SER A 131 -5.21 2.82 21.07
CA SER A 131 -3.95 3.48 20.78
C SER A 131 -2.73 2.86 21.45
N ALA A 132 -2.28 1.71 20.94
CA ALA A 132 -0.88 1.39 21.07
C ALA A 132 -0.16 2.38 20.16
N GLU A 133 0.42 3.41 20.76
CA GLU A 133 1.43 4.25 20.13
C GLU A 133 2.44 3.29 19.48
N VAL A 134 2.37 3.17 18.15
CA VAL A 134 3.47 2.61 17.39
C VAL A 134 4.60 3.58 17.64
N LYS A 135 5.51 3.19 18.54
CA LYS A 135 6.75 3.91 18.78
C LYS A 135 7.34 4.14 17.40
N ARG A 136 7.46 5.41 16.98
CA ARG A 136 8.32 5.81 15.88
C ARG A 136 9.74 5.50 16.32
N GLY A 137 10.10 4.22 16.26
CA GLY A 137 11.47 3.79 16.33
C GLY A 137 12.14 4.38 15.10
N MET A 138 13.17 5.17 15.34
CA MET A 138 14.17 5.50 14.35
C MET A 138 14.42 4.25 13.50
N LYS A 139 14.13 4.31 12.18
CA LYS A 139 14.26 3.19 11.25
C LYS A 139 15.64 2.54 11.49
N PRO A 140 15.71 1.28 11.95
CA PRO A 140 16.99 0.62 12.16
C PRO A 140 17.81 0.68 10.87
N GLY A 141 19.06 1.13 10.96
CA GLY A 141 20.01 1.03 9.85
C GLY A 141 20.07 2.21 8.86
N VAL A 142 19.39 3.35 9.09
CA VAL A 142 19.71 4.57 8.33
C VAL A 142 20.94 5.23 8.95
N PRO A 143 22.09 5.30 8.24
CA PRO A 143 23.30 5.90 8.80
C PRO A 143 23.13 7.42 8.98
N ASP A 144 23.95 8.08 9.81
CA ASP A 144 23.89 9.55 9.97
C ASP A 144 24.35 10.31 8.71
N ARG A 145 25.19 9.67 7.90
CA ARG A 145 25.67 10.15 6.59
C ARG A 145 25.83 8.96 5.66
N MET A 146 25.55 9.16 4.38
CA MET A 146 25.91 8.13 3.39
C MET A 146 27.42 8.17 3.10
N PRO A 147 28.11 7.02 3.06
CA PRO A 147 29.55 6.95 2.82
C PRO A 147 29.88 7.41 1.39
N GLY A 148 31.02 8.08 1.17
CA GLY A 148 31.46 8.49 -0.17
C GLY A 148 31.59 7.29 -1.12
N SER A 149 30.57 7.05 -1.93
CA SER A 149 30.48 5.93 -2.87
C SER A 149 30.02 6.43 -4.24
N THR A 150 29.92 5.51 -5.19
CA THR A 150 29.35 5.79 -6.50
C THR A 150 27.82 5.78 -6.40
N TYR A 151 27.20 6.89 -6.80
CA TYR A 151 25.75 7.06 -6.74
C TYR A 151 25.09 7.07 -8.13
N ILE A 152 23.86 6.56 -8.17
CA ILE A 152 22.93 6.74 -9.30
C ILE A 152 22.01 7.91 -8.97
N ARG A 153 21.97 8.92 -9.85
CA ARG A 153 21.07 10.07 -9.69
C ARG A 153 19.65 9.67 -10.10
N LEU A 154 18.67 10.04 -9.27
CA LEU A 154 17.24 9.87 -9.52
C LEU A 154 16.56 11.22 -9.56
N GLU A 155 15.72 11.44 -10.56
CA GLU A 155 14.91 12.65 -10.68
C GLU A 155 13.49 12.36 -10.16
N TYR A 156 13.10 13.00 -9.07
CA TYR A 156 11.79 12.84 -8.44
C TYR A 156 11.05 14.19 -8.44
N GLY A 157 10.32 14.47 -9.52
CA GLY A 157 9.76 15.80 -9.77
C GLY A 157 10.88 16.84 -9.84
N SER A 158 10.80 17.87 -8.98
CA SER A 158 11.85 18.89 -8.86
C SER A 158 13.02 18.49 -7.94
N ARG A 159 12.97 17.31 -7.30
CA ARG A 159 14.00 16.84 -6.37
C ARG A 159 14.98 15.92 -7.06
N GLN A 160 16.22 15.98 -6.60
CA GLN A 160 17.27 15.04 -6.98
C GLN A 160 17.64 14.17 -5.79
N LEU A 161 17.55 12.86 -5.97
CA LEU A 161 17.97 11.86 -5.01
C LEU A 161 19.16 11.09 -5.57
N TYR A 162 19.91 10.45 -4.69
CA TYR A 162 21.12 9.71 -5.02
C TYR A 162 21.05 8.34 -4.34
N ALA A 163 21.02 7.29 -5.14
CA ALA A 163 20.98 5.92 -4.65
C ALA A 163 22.36 5.28 -4.72
N ASP A 164 22.78 4.61 -3.66
CA ASP A 164 24.04 3.88 -3.61
C ASP A 164 24.02 2.76 -4.64
N LYS A 165 24.87 2.86 -5.67
CA LYS A 165 24.89 1.95 -6.81
C LYS A 165 25.08 0.50 -6.39
N GLN A 166 25.88 0.24 -5.35
CA GLN A 166 26.17 -1.12 -4.89
C GLN A 166 24.96 -1.81 -4.27
N ARG A 167 23.93 -1.04 -3.91
CA ARG A 167 22.72 -1.51 -3.25
C ARG A 167 21.50 -1.57 -4.15
N VAL A 168 21.60 -1.00 -5.35
CA VAL A 168 20.51 -1.07 -6.34
C VAL A 168 20.50 -2.46 -6.94
N THR A 169 19.42 -3.20 -6.70
CA THR A 169 19.20 -4.54 -7.21
C THR A 169 18.64 -4.52 -8.63
N ALA A 170 17.76 -3.55 -8.94
CA ALA A 170 17.13 -3.45 -10.25
C ALA A 170 16.67 -2.03 -10.57
N VAL A 171 16.58 -1.75 -11.87
CA VAL A 171 15.90 -0.59 -12.43
C VAL A 171 14.63 -1.09 -13.13
N ILE A 172 13.48 -0.56 -12.71
CA ILE A 172 12.16 -0.95 -13.19
C ILE A 172 11.62 0.15 -14.08
N SER A 173 11.23 -0.21 -15.30
CA SER A 173 10.50 0.68 -16.20
C SER A 173 9.03 0.68 -15.82
N ARG A 174 8.43 1.87 -15.67
CA ARG A 174 7.01 2.09 -15.36
C ARG A 174 6.46 1.18 -14.25
N PRO A 175 6.95 1.34 -13.00
CA PRO A 175 6.49 0.51 -11.90
C PRO A 175 4.97 0.69 -11.68
N MET A 176 4.23 -0.42 -11.69
CA MET A 176 2.78 -0.42 -11.41
C MET A 176 2.54 -0.43 -9.91
N ILE A 177 2.62 0.75 -9.30
CA ILE A 177 2.52 0.92 -7.85
C ILE A 177 1.05 1.04 -7.45
N GLN A 178 0.56 0.08 -6.70
CA GLN A 178 -0.78 0.11 -6.12
C GLN A 178 -0.73 0.64 -4.69
N ARG A 179 -1.55 1.67 -4.41
CA ARG A 179 -1.69 2.24 -3.06
C ARG A 179 -2.15 1.17 -2.05
N VAL A 180 -1.58 1.19 -0.84
CA VAL A 180 -2.04 0.33 0.27
C VAL A 180 -3.02 1.13 1.14
N PRO A 181 -4.24 0.63 1.39
CA PRO A 181 -5.21 1.28 2.27
C PRO A 181 -4.63 1.63 3.63
N GLY A 182 -4.86 2.87 4.08
CA GLY A 182 -4.47 3.34 5.41
C GLY A 182 -2.96 3.37 5.71
N ALA A 183 -2.10 3.07 4.73
CA ALA A 183 -0.65 3.12 4.92
C ALA A 183 -0.17 4.54 5.26
N ALA A 184 0.99 4.64 5.93
CA ALA A 184 1.59 5.92 6.26
C ALA A 184 1.89 6.75 5.01
N GLU A 185 1.84 8.09 5.10
CA GLU A 185 2.03 8.98 3.92
C GLU A 185 3.39 8.82 3.23
N GLU A 186 4.38 8.32 3.96
CA GLU A 186 5.71 7.97 3.44
C GLU A 186 5.72 6.71 2.56
N ILE A 187 4.67 5.88 2.62
CA ILE A 187 4.49 4.72 1.76
C ILE A 187 3.63 5.15 0.57
N LEU A 188 4.18 5.05 -0.63
CA LEU A 188 3.42 5.30 -1.86
C LEU A 188 2.51 4.10 -2.19
N GLY A 189 3.01 2.88 -2.00
CA GLY A 189 2.25 1.67 -2.29
C GLY A 189 3.14 0.42 -2.41
N ILE A 190 2.59 -0.61 -3.03
CA ILE A 190 3.26 -1.88 -3.31
C ILE A 190 3.24 -2.18 -4.81
N ALA A 191 4.23 -2.92 -5.29
CA ALA A 191 4.26 -3.45 -6.65
C ALA A 191 4.77 -4.90 -6.66
N ASP A 192 4.46 -5.63 -7.72
CA ASP A 192 5.02 -6.95 -7.97
C ASP A 192 6.44 -6.84 -8.51
N TYR A 193 7.36 -7.59 -7.93
CA TYR A 193 8.68 -7.81 -8.47
C TYR A 193 9.06 -9.27 -8.33
N GLN A 194 9.10 -9.98 -9.46
CA GLN A 194 9.43 -11.41 -9.53
C GLN A 194 8.58 -12.28 -8.59
N GLY A 195 7.28 -11.97 -8.45
CA GLY A 195 6.36 -12.69 -7.58
C GLY A 195 6.48 -12.33 -6.09
N LYS A 196 7.27 -11.30 -5.75
CA LYS A 196 7.39 -10.77 -4.39
C LYS A 196 6.83 -9.35 -4.32
N ILE A 197 6.41 -8.93 -3.13
CA ILE A 197 5.98 -7.56 -2.87
C ILE A 197 7.21 -6.66 -2.69
N ALA A 198 7.29 -5.61 -3.51
CA ALA A 198 8.19 -4.48 -3.30
C ALA A 198 7.41 -3.30 -2.72
N VAL A 199 7.92 -2.70 -1.64
CA VAL A 199 7.31 -1.55 -0.97
C VAL A 199 7.91 -0.28 -1.53
N TYR A 200 7.10 0.54 -2.19
CA TYR A 200 7.53 1.81 -2.76
C TYR A 200 7.29 2.95 -1.76
N TYR A 201 8.34 3.69 -1.46
CA TYR A 201 8.25 4.89 -0.63
C TYR A 201 7.92 6.12 -1.46
N ASN A 202 7.39 7.13 -0.77
CA ASN A 202 7.09 8.46 -1.29
C ASN A 202 8.16 9.46 -0.80
N PRO A 203 9.18 9.78 -1.64
CA PRO A 203 10.21 10.74 -1.26
C PRO A 203 9.65 12.07 -0.78
N ALA A 204 8.53 12.57 -1.35
CA ALA A 204 7.93 13.86 -1.00
C ALA A 204 7.56 14.00 0.48
N LYS A 205 7.30 12.88 1.16
CA LYS A 205 6.86 12.85 2.56
C LYS A 205 7.96 12.47 3.54
N MET A 206 9.16 12.15 3.04
CA MET A 206 10.27 11.64 3.87
C MET A 206 11.19 12.73 4.42
N SER A 207 11.34 13.87 3.75
CA SER A 207 12.34 14.89 4.11
C SER A 207 11.88 15.89 5.18
N GLY A 208 10.72 15.71 5.82
CA GLY A 208 10.18 16.66 6.81
C GLY A 208 9.83 18.05 6.26
N THR A 209 10.18 18.34 5.01
CA THR A 209 9.84 19.56 4.29
C THR A 209 8.38 19.48 3.84
N LYS A 210 7.52 20.29 4.47
CA LYS A 210 6.15 20.52 4.01
C LYS A 210 6.20 21.24 2.66
N GLN A 211 6.20 20.50 1.56
CA GLN A 211 5.86 21.07 0.27
C GLN A 211 4.42 20.73 -0.12
N VAL A 212 3.80 21.75 -0.70
CA VAL A 212 2.42 21.82 -1.16
C VAL A 212 2.39 21.29 -2.59
N GLY A 213 1.46 20.37 -2.86
CA GLY A 213 1.18 19.87 -4.21
C GLY A 213 1.86 18.54 -4.48
N ALA A 214 1.13 17.45 -4.26
CA ALA A 214 1.35 16.25 -5.07
C ALA A 214 0.87 16.60 -6.48
N GLU A 215 1.74 17.23 -7.27
CA GLU A 215 1.54 17.24 -8.72
C GLU A 215 1.39 15.77 -9.15
N SER A 216 0.54 15.52 -10.15
CA SER A 216 0.39 14.20 -10.76
C SER A 216 1.73 13.77 -11.35
N MET A 217 2.61 13.20 -10.53
CA MET A 217 3.91 12.72 -10.96
C MET A 217 3.70 11.44 -11.76
N GLU A 218 3.97 11.52 -13.06
CA GLU A 218 4.11 10.32 -13.88
C GLU A 218 5.46 9.67 -13.58
N TYR A 219 5.44 8.53 -12.89
CA TYR A 219 6.62 7.73 -12.63
C TYR A 219 6.94 6.88 -13.86
N THR A 220 7.93 7.30 -14.65
CA THR A 220 8.35 6.56 -15.85
C THR A 220 9.26 5.38 -15.50
N CYS A 221 9.90 5.41 -14.33
CA CYS A 221 10.82 4.39 -13.84
C CYS A 221 10.90 4.36 -12.31
N GLY A 222 11.70 3.44 -11.78
CA GLY A 222 12.00 3.32 -10.37
C GLY A 222 13.21 2.43 -10.14
N ILE A 223 13.82 2.55 -8.97
CA ILE A 223 14.86 1.62 -8.53
C ILE A 223 14.32 0.72 -7.44
N LEU A 224 14.90 -0.47 -7.33
CA LEU A 224 14.70 -1.38 -6.21
C LEU A 224 16.01 -1.59 -5.47
N LEU A 225 15.93 -1.55 -4.14
CA LEU A 225 17.00 -1.87 -3.22
C LEU A 225 16.55 -3.02 -2.32
N GLU A 226 17.47 -3.92 -1.98
CA GLU A 226 17.23 -4.96 -0.99
C GLU A 226 17.48 -4.40 0.42
N GLN A 227 16.54 -4.60 1.35
CA GLN A 227 16.72 -4.35 2.77
C GLN A 227 16.17 -5.52 3.58
N GLU A 228 17.07 -6.18 4.32
CA GLU A 228 16.78 -7.27 5.27
C GLU A 228 15.74 -8.27 4.75
N ASP A 229 14.46 -8.03 5.03
CA ASP A 229 13.35 -8.93 4.73
C ASP A 229 12.42 -8.49 3.58
N CYS A 230 12.70 -7.37 2.90
CA CYS A 230 11.85 -6.88 1.81
C CYS A 230 12.59 -6.09 0.72
N MET A 231 11.96 -5.98 -0.44
CA MET A 231 12.39 -5.10 -1.51
C MET A 231 11.78 -3.71 -1.31
N ILE A 232 12.60 -2.68 -1.43
CA ILE A 232 12.19 -1.29 -1.30
C ILE A 232 12.36 -0.57 -2.62
N GLY A 233 11.33 0.14 -3.03
CA GLY A 233 11.30 0.92 -4.25
C GLY A 233 11.33 2.43 -4.01
N ILE A 234 12.06 3.13 -4.87
CA ILE A 234 11.92 4.58 -5.05
C ILE A 234 11.47 4.83 -6.50
N PRO A 235 10.25 5.36 -6.71
CA PRO A 235 9.82 5.74 -8.05
C PRO A 235 10.52 7.04 -8.47
N CYS A 236 10.72 7.23 -9.76
CA CYS A 236 11.34 8.44 -10.31
C CYS A 236 10.84 8.72 -11.74
N ALA A 237 11.04 9.96 -12.17
CA ALA A 237 10.73 10.43 -13.52
C ALA A 237 11.88 10.16 -14.49
N ASP A 238 13.11 10.11 -14.00
CA ASP A 238 14.30 9.74 -14.78
C ASP A 238 15.42 9.20 -13.89
N ILE A 239 16.32 8.42 -14.49
CA ILE A 239 17.52 7.85 -13.87
C ILE A 239 18.74 8.32 -14.65
N GLY A 240 19.58 9.12 -13.98
CA GLY A 240 20.80 9.64 -14.57
C GLY A 240 21.83 8.54 -14.86
N ALA A 241 22.42 8.59 -16.05
CA ALA A 241 23.49 7.69 -16.46
C ALA A 241 24.86 8.01 -15.82
N GLN A 242 25.00 9.17 -15.17
CA GLN A 242 26.26 9.61 -14.57
C GLN A 242 26.41 9.13 -13.13
N GLU A 243 27.52 8.43 -12.92
CA GLU A 243 28.07 8.10 -11.61
C GLU A 243 28.62 9.36 -10.96
N GLU A 244 27.99 9.83 -9.90
CA GLU A 244 28.49 10.94 -9.09
C GLU A 244 29.17 10.39 -7.84
N PHE A 245 30.39 10.87 -7.55
CA PHE A 245 31.02 10.68 -6.25
C PHE A 245 30.64 11.87 -5.37
N LEU A 246 29.95 11.61 -4.27
CA LEU A 246 29.40 12.64 -3.41
C LEU A 246 29.77 12.35 -1.97
N ASP A 247 30.39 13.34 -1.34
CA ASP A 247 30.56 13.43 0.09
C ASP A 247 29.51 14.44 0.59
N ASP A 248 28.81 14.14 1.69
CA ASP A 248 27.73 14.96 2.29
C ASP A 248 26.28 14.76 1.76
N LEU A 249 25.90 13.51 1.48
CA LEU A 249 24.49 13.16 1.30
C LEU A 249 23.79 12.93 2.65
N MET A 250 22.66 13.59 2.84
CA MET A 250 21.73 13.34 3.93
C MET A 250 20.85 12.15 3.56
N PRO A 251 20.83 11.07 4.36
CA PRO A 251 20.05 9.90 4.02
C PRO A 251 18.55 10.16 4.19
N VAL A 252 17.79 9.75 3.18
CA VAL A 252 16.32 9.77 3.15
C VAL A 252 15.78 8.39 3.56
N ILE A 253 16.39 7.35 3.01
CA ILE A 253 16.26 5.95 3.46
C ILE A 253 17.63 5.28 3.39
N ASN A 254 17.75 4.10 4.00
CA ASN A 254 18.99 3.35 3.93
C ASN A 254 19.34 2.99 2.46
N GLY A 255 20.38 3.60 1.92
CA GLY A 255 20.82 3.45 0.52
C GLY A 255 20.38 4.55 -0.44
N VAL A 256 19.58 5.54 0.01
CA VAL A 256 19.16 6.69 -0.81
C VAL A 256 19.25 7.98 -0.02
N GLY A 257 19.90 8.99 -0.57
CA GLY A 257 20.12 10.29 0.07
C GLY A 257 19.84 11.47 -0.85
N GLU A 258 19.88 12.66 -0.26
CA GLU A 258 19.75 13.94 -0.94
C GLU A 258 20.89 14.88 -0.55
N LYS A 259 21.26 15.77 -1.48
CA LYS A 259 22.23 16.83 -1.16
C LYS A 259 21.57 17.81 -0.19
N ARG A 260 22.30 18.19 0.86
CA ARG A 260 21.87 19.29 1.73
C ARG A 260 21.90 20.57 0.91
N CYS A 261 20.75 21.22 0.74
CA CYS A 261 20.71 22.57 0.22
C CYS A 261 21.07 23.52 1.37
N ASP A 262 22.14 24.30 1.21
CA ASP A 262 22.50 25.40 2.11
C ASP A 262 21.51 26.57 2.03
#